data_AF-A0A7X7L208-F1
#
_entry.id   AF-A0A7X7L208-F1
#
_cell.length_a   1.000
_cell.length_b   1.000
_cell.length_c   1.000
_cell.angle_alpha   90.00
_cell.angle_beta   90.00
_cell.angle_gamma   90.00
#
_symmetry.space_group_name_H-M   'P 1'
#
loop_
_entity.id
_entity.type
_entity.pdbx_description
1 polymer ?
#
loop_
_entity_poly.entity_id
_entity_poly.type
_entity_poly.pdbx_seq_one_letter_code
_entity_poly.pdbx_strand_id
1 'polypeptide(L)'
;MASGMDLSAALGQWVETYMKMPLLQKIIFPALVAGSVAGIIYVSKWASRPGYGVLYSDLSAGDAAAVVTRLKEQKIKYELRSDGTTIAVSPPDLV
;
A
#
# COMPACT_ATOMS: atom_id res chain seq x y z
N MET A 1 48.74 -28.13 5.83
CA MET A 1 47.59 -28.71 5.10
C MET A 1 46.35 -27.95 5.54
N ALA A 2 45.58 -27.43 4.59
CA ALA A 2 44.60 -26.37 4.79
C ALA A 2 43.46 -26.77 5.73
N SER A 3 43.22 -25.93 6.73
CA SER A 3 41.96 -25.86 7.47
C SER A 3 40.85 -25.50 6.48
N GLY A 4 40.16 -26.51 5.97
CA GLY A 4 38.89 -26.31 5.27
C GLY A 4 37.94 -25.63 6.26
N MET A 5 37.30 -24.54 5.83
CA MET A 5 36.20 -23.94 6.58
C MET A 5 35.15 -25.05 6.84
N ASP A 6 35.10 -25.57 8.06
CA ASP A 6 34.09 -26.54 8.49
C ASP A 6 32.73 -25.83 8.60
N LEU A 7 32.15 -25.56 7.43
CA LEU A 7 30.85 -24.93 7.25
C LEU A 7 29.76 -25.69 8.00
N SER A 8 29.89 -27.02 8.10
CA SER A 8 28.99 -27.89 8.86
C SER A 8 29.08 -27.65 10.37
N ALA A 9 30.28 -27.46 10.92
CA ALA A 9 30.48 -27.15 12.35
C ALA A 9 30.00 -25.75 12.69
N ALA A 10 30.29 -24.77 11.81
CA ALA A 10 29.74 -23.43 11.94
C ALA A 10 28.21 -23.48 11.95
N LEU A 11 27.58 -24.07 10.93
CA LEU A 11 26.11 -24.19 10.83
C LEU A 11 25.50 -24.93 12.03
N GLY A 12 26.13 -26.01 12.50
CA GLY A 12 25.69 -26.75 13.69
C GLY A 12 25.65 -25.87 14.94
N GLN A 13 26.70 -25.08 15.18
CA GLN A 13 26.79 -24.18 16.33
C GLN A 13 25.75 -23.04 16.27
N TRP A 14 25.46 -22.51 15.08
CA TRP A 14 24.40 -21.51 14.88
C TRP A 14 23.01 -22.08 15.16
N VAL A 15 22.74 -23.31 14.68
CA VAL A 15 21.46 -24.00 14.91
C VAL A 15 21.27 -24.34 16.39
N GLU A 16 22.31 -24.81 17.07
CA GLU A 16 22.24 -25.16 18.49
C GLU A 16 22.05 -23.93 19.38
N THR A 17 22.70 -22.81 19.03
CA THR A 17 22.50 -21.50 19.68
C THR A 17 21.08 -20.98 19.44
N TYR A 18 20.52 -21.21 18.25
CA TYR A 18 19.14 -20.85 17.90
C TYR A 18 18.09 -21.74 18.61
N MET A 19 18.43 -22.99 18.95
CA MET A 19 17.57 -23.88 19.74
C MET A 19 17.63 -23.60 21.25
N LYS A 20 18.73 -23.04 21.75
CA LYS A 20 18.89 -22.66 23.18
C LYS A 20 18.23 -21.31 23.52
N MET A 21 17.79 -20.53 22.54
CA MET A 21 17.09 -19.26 22.76
C MET A 21 15.61 -19.47 23.13
N PRO A 22 15.06 -18.65 24.06
CA PRO A 22 13.67 -18.77 24.50
C PRO A 22 12.72 -18.59 23.31
N LEU A 23 11.68 -19.43 23.24
CA LEU A 23 10.70 -19.50 22.15
C LEU A 23 10.16 -18.12 21.74
N LEU A 24 10.02 -17.22 22.73
CA LEU A 24 9.55 -15.85 22.57
C LEU A 24 10.46 -15.00 21.66
N GLN A 25 11.78 -15.15 21.78
CA GLN A 25 12.76 -14.39 21.00
C GLN A 25 12.83 -14.88 19.54
N LYS A 26 12.54 -16.17 19.33
CA LYS A 26 12.46 -16.82 18.01
C LYS A 26 11.26 -16.36 17.19
N ILE A 27 10.19 -15.93 17.85
CA ILE A 27 8.95 -15.47 17.22
C ILE A 27 8.93 -13.94 17.09
N ILE A 28 9.41 -13.21 18.10
CA ILE A 28 9.34 -11.75 18.11
C ILE A 28 10.13 -11.13 16.96
N PHE A 29 11.31 -11.66 16.63
CA PHE A 29 12.17 -11.12 15.57
C PHE A 29 11.52 -11.18 14.19
N PRO A 30 11.08 -12.37 13.69
CA PRO A 30 10.38 -12.44 12.41
C PRO A 30 9.02 -11.73 12.46
N ALA A 31 8.32 -11.72 13.59
CA ALA A 31 7.06 -10.99 13.74
C ALA A 31 7.25 -9.47 13.63
N LEU A 32 8.34 -8.92 14.17
CA LEU A 32 8.64 -7.48 14.09
C LEU A 32 8.99 -7.07 12.66
N VAL A 33 9.78 -7.90 11.97
CA VAL A 33 10.12 -7.68 10.56
C VAL A 33 8.88 -7.77 9.68
N ALA A 34 8.09 -8.84 9.82
CA ALA A 34 6.86 -9.04 9.06
C ALA A 34 5.83 -7.93 9.36
N GLY A 35 5.68 -7.55 10.63
CA GLY A 35 4.81 -6.46 11.06
C GLY A 35 5.24 -5.11 10.49
N SER A 36 6.53 -4.82 10.42
CA SER A 36 7.05 -3.59 9.81
C SER A 36 6.74 -3.54 8.32
N VAL A 37 7.00 -4.64 7.59
CA VAL A 37 6.68 -4.72 6.16
C VAL A 37 5.18 -4.59 5.91
N ALA A 38 4.35 -5.29 6.69
CA ALA A 38 2.90 -5.17 6.61
C ALA A 38 2.41 -3.75 6.93
N GLY A 39 2.99 -3.09 7.92
CA GLY A 39 2.71 -1.70 8.28
C GLY A 39 3.02 -0.74 7.13
N ILE A 40 4.20 -0.87 6.50
CA ILE A 40 4.57 -0.06 5.34
C ILE A 40 3.58 -0.27 4.19
N ILE A 41 3.21 -1.51 3.87
CA ILE A 41 2.23 -1.81 2.81
C ILE A 41 0.86 -1.22 3.16
N TYR A 42 0.44 -1.34 4.42
CA TYR A 42 -0.84 -0.81 4.89
C TYR A 42 -0.89 0.72 4.78
N VAL A 43 0.13 1.41 5.28
CA VAL A 43 0.27 2.87 5.20
C VAL A 43 0.38 3.32 3.75
N SER A 44 1.15 2.60 2.92
CA SER A 44 1.28 2.92 1.49
C SER A 44 -0.07 2.79 0.76
N LYS A 45 -0.85 1.73 1.04
CA LYS A 45 -2.21 1.58 0.50
C LYS A 45 -3.20 2.61 1.03
N TRP A 46 -3.06 3.03 2.29
CA TRP A 46 -3.90 4.07 2.88
C TRP A 46 -3.56 5.46 2.33
N ALA A 47 -2.28 5.80 2.21
CA ALA A 47 -1.80 7.04 1.62
C ALA A 47 -2.07 7.13 0.11
N SER A 48 -2.14 5.99 -0.57
CA SER A 48 -2.52 5.90 -1.99
C SER A 48 -4.03 6.03 -2.23
N ARG A 49 -4.86 6.22 -1.20
CA ARG A 49 -6.27 6.59 -1.41
C ARG A 49 -6.28 8.06 -1.85
N PRO A 50 -6.51 8.35 -3.14
CA PRO A 50 -6.59 9.72 -3.60
C PRO A 50 -7.77 10.35 -2.85
N GLY A 51 -7.54 11.45 -2.14
CA GLY A 51 -8.64 12.23 -1.61
C GLY A 51 -9.40 12.82 -2.79
N TYR A 52 -10.41 12.15 -3.32
CA TYR A 52 -11.24 12.66 -4.40
C TYR A 52 -11.89 13.97 -3.96
N GLY A 53 -11.37 15.09 -4.46
CA GLY A 53 -11.91 16.42 -4.22
C GLY A 53 -13.18 16.60 -5.04
N VAL A 54 -14.24 17.07 -4.39
CA VAL A 54 -15.47 17.44 -5.09
C VAL A 54 -15.18 18.69 -5.92
N LEU A 55 -15.15 18.56 -7.24
CA LEU A 55 -14.99 19.71 -8.15
C LEU A 55 -16.31 20.46 -8.30
N TYR A 56 -17.39 19.69 -8.50
CA TYR A 56 -18.72 20.21 -8.71
C TYR A 56 -19.75 19.36 -7.96
N SER A 57 -20.58 20.04 -7.18
CA SER A 57 -21.72 19.51 -6.45
C SER A 57 -22.99 20.21 -6.93
N ASP A 58 -24.14 19.54 -6.84
CA ASP A 58 -25.45 20.08 -7.25
C ASP A 58 -25.56 20.32 -8.77
N LEU A 59 -24.89 19.51 -9.59
CA LEU A 59 -25.05 19.56 -11.04
C LEU A 59 -26.39 18.95 -11.46
N SER A 60 -27.06 19.59 -12.40
CA SER A 60 -28.18 18.98 -13.11
C SER A 60 -27.70 17.73 -13.88
N ALA A 61 -28.56 16.71 -14.03
CA ALA A 61 -28.16 15.46 -14.69
C ALA A 61 -27.64 15.66 -16.12
N GLY A 62 -28.11 16.71 -16.82
CA GLY A 62 -27.63 17.07 -18.16
C GLY A 62 -26.21 17.66 -18.14
N ASP A 63 -25.94 18.57 -17.19
CA ASP A 63 -24.63 19.21 -17.06
C ASP A 63 -23.57 18.21 -16.56
N ALA A 64 -23.95 17.32 -15.64
CA ALA A 64 -23.08 16.26 -15.16
C ALA A 64 -22.63 15.33 -16.32
N ALA A 65 -23.53 14.96 -17.22
CA ALA A 65 -23.21 14.13 -18.38
C ALA A 65 -22.24 14.84 -19.35
N ALA A 66 -22.41 16.14 -19.57
CA ALA A 66 -21.51 16.94 -20.38
C ALA A 66 -20.09 16.99 -19.79
N VAL A 67 -19.98 17.22 -18.47
CA VAL A 67 -18.69 17.26 -17.76
C VAL A 67 -18.01 15.88 -17.76
N VAL A 68 -18.74 14.80 -17.54
CA VAL A 68 -18.20 13.42 -17.63
C VAL A 68 -17.64 13.12 -19.02
N THR A 69 -18.31 13.60 -20.07
CA THR A 69 -17.86 13.42 -21.45
C THR A 69 -16.52 14.12 -21.68
N ARG A 70 -16.37 15.36 -21.20
CA ARG A 70 -15.11 16.11 -21.27
C ARG A 70 -13.99 15.45 -20.45
N LEU A 71 -14.30 14.96 -19.25
CA LEU A 71 -13.33 14.26 -18.40
C LEU A 71 -12.86 12.94 -19.05
N LYS A 72 -13.75 12.21 -19.74
CA LYS A 72 -13.40 11.02 -20.53
C LYS A 72 -12.50 11.36 -21.72
N GLU A 73 -12.79 12.44 -22.45
CA GLU A 73 -11.96 12.91 -23.58
C GLU A 73 -10.53 13.23 -23.12
N GLN A 74 -10.40 13.82 -21.93
CA GLN A 74 -9.11 14.19 -21.34
C GLN A 74 -8.42 13.05 -20.59
N LYS A 75 -9.02 11.84 -20.54
CA LYS A 75 -8.52 10.66 -19.79
C LYS A 75 -8.30 10.93 -18.30
N ILE A 76 -9.05 11.85 -17.71
CA ILE A 76 -8.98 12.20 -16.29
C ILE A 76 -9.78 11.17 -15.49
N LYS A 77 -9.23 10.69 -14.37
CA LYS A 77 -9.92 9.76 -13.49
C LYS A 77 -10.95 10.50 -12.63
N TYR A 78 -12.22 10.16 -12.83
CA TYR A 78 -13.35 10.76 -12.13
C TYR A 78 -14.18 9.71 -11.38
N GLU A 79 -14.88 10.16 -10.34
CA GLU A 79 -15.81 9.39 -9.52
C GLU A 79 -17.15 10.14 -9.47
N LEU A 80 -18.25 9.45 -9.79
CA LEU A 80 -19.61 9.98 -9.66
C LEU A 80 -20.17 9.61 -8.29
N ARG A 81 -20.58 10.61 -7.51
CA ARG A 81 -21.24 10.46 -6.21
C ARG A 81 -22.65 11.04 -6.24
N SER A 82 -23.47 10.67 -5.26
CA SER A 82 -24.83 11.22 -5.07
C SER A 82 -25.71 11.09 -6.32
N ASP A 83 -25.83 9.87 -6.86
CA ASP A 83 -26.65 9.55 -8.03
C ASP A 83 -26.31 10.32 -9.32
N GLY A 84 -25.07 10.80 -9.42
CA GLY A 84 -24.56 11.48 -10.61
C GLY A 84 -24.68 13.00 -10.58
N THR A 85 -25.10 13.59 -9.47
CA THR A 85 -25.17 15.04 -9.26
C THR A 85 -23.85 15.63 -8.73
N THR A 86 -22.92 14.78 -8.30
CA THR A 86 -21.61 15.19 -7.77
C THR A 86 -20.49 14.51 -8.54
N ILE A 87 -19.59 15.30 -9.12
CA ILE A 87 -18.40 14.81 -9.83
C ILE A 87 -17.16 15.14 -9.00
N ALA A 88 -16.49 14.08 -8.53
CA ALA A 88 -15.22 14.19 -7.86
C ALA A 88 -14.10 13.72 -8.81
N VAL A 89 -12.96 14.41 -8.80
CA VAL A 89 -11.79 14.03 -9.60
C VAL A 89 -10.59 13.83 -8.70
N SER A 90 -9.60 13.15 -9.25
CA SER A 90 -8.34 12.92 -8.55
C SER A 90 -7.60 14.27 -8.39
N PRO A 91 -7.10 14.62 -7.18
CA PRO A 91 -6.29 15.82 -6.93
C PRO A 91 -5.13 16.11 -7.90
N PRO A 92 -4.39 15.11 -8.44
CA PRO A 92 -3.31 15.39 -9.39
C PRO A 92 -3.75 16.11 -10.67
N ASP A 93 -5.04 16.11 -10.98
CA ASP A 93 -5.60 16.77 -12.18
C ASP A 93 -6.23 18.15 -11.85
N LEU A 94 -6.02 18.67 -10.63
CA LEU A 94 -6.54 19.97 -10.15
C LEU A 94 -5.53 21.13 -10.23
N VAL A 95 -4.40 20.95 -10.92
CA VAL A 95 -3.28 21.92 -10.98
C VAL A 95 -2.90 22.30 -12.40
#